data_AF-A0A6B0HL30-F1
#
_entry.id   AF-A0A6B0HL30-F1
#
_cell.length_a   1.000
_cell.length_b   1.000
_cell.length_c   1.000
_cell.angle_alpha   90.00
_cell.angle_beta   90.00
_cell.angle_gamma   90.00
#
_symmetry.space_group_name_H-M   'P 1'
#
loop_
_entity.id
_entity.type
_entity.pdbx_description
1 polymer ?
#
loop_
_entity_poly.entity_id
_entity_poly.type
_entity_poly.pdbx_seq_one_letter_code
_entity_poly.pdbx_strand_id
1 'polypeptide(L)'
;MADSSSSNSASETGFPIAPLLERSRIESGGHLEIGVSVSGTAAVEENELDVLLRDDRLAPGEAIDLGIFVSGTGTVRENELSVFYDGTDLIDLDDPGVVRRSLAASSSGSNDATTDGGDGGSWPRSVTDARRDHAASLEWKPLGGNGRDEPVYLLEINTRTNAPPGRYAIPVVCTYRSESGIRQVERVPTIRVVGWRERWGTWIARGAIGLALVVAVAVLFVYLLPI
;
A
#
# COMPACT_ATOMS: atom_id res chain seq x y z
N MET A 1 -57.84 -25.38 8.05
CA MET A 1 -56.77 -25.91 7.18
C MET A 1 -56.28 -24.74 6.35
N ALA A 2 -55.13 -24.20 6.71
CA ALA A 2 -54.52 -23.04 6.05
C ALA A 2 -53.48 -23.56 5.07
N ASP A 3 -53.63 -23.21 3.79
CA ASP A 3 -52.62 -23.42 2.76
C ASP A 3 -51.87 -22.09 2.59
N SER A 4 -50.64 -22.06 3.10
CA SER A 4 -49.68 -20.98 2.89
C SER A 4 -48.64 -21.45 1.88
N SER A 5 -48.81 -21.00 0.63
CA SER A 5 -47.83 -21.08 -0.44
C SER A 5 -46.65 -20.16 -0.12
N SER A 6 -45.53 -20.73 0.33
CA SER A 6 -44.26 -20.04 0.48
C SER A 6 -43.55 -19.93 -0.87
N SER A 7 -43.51 -18.72 -1.42
CA SER A 7 -42.60 -18.32 -2.48
C SER A 7 -41.17 -18.31 -1.94
N ASN A 8 -40.41 -19.34 -2.27
CA ASN A 8 -38.97 -19.41 -1.96
C ASN A 8 -38.24 -18.42 -2.88
N SER A 9 -37.97 -17.22 -2.37
CA SER A 9 -37.10 -16.23 -3.01
C SER A 9 -35.67 -16.77 -2.98
N ALA A 10 -35.14 -17.03 -4.18
CA ALA A 10 -33.75 -17.40 -4.38
C ALA A 10 -32.85 -16.32 -3.78
N SER A 11 -32.13 -16.69 -2.73
CA SER A 11 -31.11 -15.85 -2.11
C SER A 11 -29.95 -15.69 -3.10
N GLU A 12 -29.67 -14.46 -3.52
CA GLU A 12 -28.42 -14.08 -4.19
C GLU A 12 -27.25 -14.50 -3.31
N THR A 13 -26.67 -15.65 -3.62
CA THR A 13 -25.49 -16.16 -2.96
C THR A 13 -24.30 -15.53 -3.65
N GLY A 14 -23.87 -14.37 -3.11
CA GLY A 14 -22.58 -13.77 -3.46
C GLY A 14 -21.48 -14.80 -3.22
N PHE A 15 -20.87 -15.27 -4.31
CA PHE A 15 -19.75 -16.20 -4.21
C PHE A 15 -18.56 -15.47 -3.57
N PRO A 16 -18.00 -15.97 -2.44
CA PRO A 16 -16.95 -15.29 -1.72
C PRO A 16 -15.75 -15.02 -2.63
N ILE A 17 -15.11 -13.87 -2.42
CA ILE A 17 -13.94 -13.38 -3.18
C ILE A 17 -12.65 -14.10 -2.72
N ALA A 18 -12.60 -14.53 -1.45
CA ALA A 18 -11.45 -15.22 -0.84
C ALA A 18 -10.81 -16.37 -1.67
N PRO A 19 -11.56 -17.25 -2.36
CA PRO A 19 -10.98 -18.34 -3.16
C PRO A 19 -10.23 -17.86 -4.42
N LEU A 20 -10.42 -16.60 -4.85
CA LEU A 20 -9.72 -16.06 -6.02
C LEU A 20 -8.32 -15.58 -5.68
N LEU A 21 -8.11 -14.98 -4.51
CA LEU A 21 -6.77 -14.60 -4.04
C LEU A 21 -5.92 -15.84 -3.77
N GLU A 22 -6.52 -16.94 -3.28
CA GLU A 22 -5.86 -18.24 -3.15
C GLU A 22 -5.43 -18.85 -4.51
N ARG A 23 -6.10 -18.46 -5.61
CA ARG A 23 -5.79 -18.92 -6.97
C ARG A 23 -4.91 -17.96 -7.76
N SER A 24 -4.85 -16.69 -7.37
CA SER A 24 -3.81 -15.76 -7.80
C SER A 24 -2.51 -16.25 -7.19
N ARG A 25 -1.83 -17.18 -7.87
CA ARG A 25 -0.47 -17.59 -7.57
C ARG A 25 0.43 -16.36 -7.66
N ILE A 26 0.52 -15.62 -6.55
CA ILE A 26 1.58 -14.64 -6.35
C ILE A 26 2.82 -15.50 -6.03
N GLU A 27 3.46 -16.01 -7.09
CA GLU A 27 4.68 -16.82 -7.05
C GLU A 27 5.91 -15.93 -7.30
N SER A 28 5.92 -14.68 -6.84
CA SER A 28 7.03 -13.77 -7.17
C SER A 28 8.23 -13.94 -6.24
N GLY A 29 8.03 -14.48 -5.03
CA GLY A 29 9.10 -14.59 -4.03
C GLY A 29 9.66 -13.22 -3.64
N GLY A 30 8.83 -12.18 -3.73
CA GLY A 30 9.18 -10.80 -3.43
C GLY A 30 9.00 -10.50 -1.95
N HIS A 31 9.87 -9.65 -1.40
CA HIS A 31 9.83 -9.25 0.02
C HIS A 31 8.53 -8.51 0.41
N LEU A 32 7.81 -7.96 -0.56
CA LEU A 32 6.54 -7.27 -0.40
C LEU A 32 5.70 -7.49 -1.65
N GLU A 33 4.50 -8.03 -1.49
CA GLU A 33 3.56 -8.34 -2.55
C GLU A 33 2.17 -7.83 -2.20
N ILE A 34 1.44 -7.30 -3.18
CA ILE A 34 0.15 -6.64 -2.94
C ILE A 34 -0.90 -7.19 -3.88
N GLY A 35 -1.97 -7.74 -3.32
CA GLY A 35 -3.15 -8.20 -4.04
C GLY A 35 -4.30 -7.22 -3.88
N VAL A 36 -4.90 -6.80 -4.98
CA VAL A 36 -6.13 -6.01 -5.01
C VAL A 36 -7.21 -6.85 -5.67
N SER A 37 -8.38 -6.95 -5.06
CA SER A 37 -9.55 -7.56 -5.68
C SER A 37 -10.68 -6.56 -5.73
N VAL A 38 -11.30 -6.39 -6.89
CA VAL A 38 -12.39 -5.42 -7.11
C VAL A 38 -13.52 -6.06 -7.90
N SER A 39 -14.75 -5.84 -7.45
CA SER A 39 -15.99 -6.20 -8.14
C SER A 39 -16.75 -4.93 -8.51
N GLY A 40 -17.09 -4.76 -9.79
CA GLY A 40 -17.76 -3.57 -10.28
C GLY A 40 -18.85 -3.83 -11.33
N THR A 41 -19.43 -2.77 -11.87
CA THR A 41 -20.48 -2.82 -12.90
C THR A 41 -19.96 -2.64 -14.33
N ALA A 42 -18.79 -2.04 -14.50
CA ALA A 42 -18.21 -1.78 -15.81
C ALA A 42 -17.81 -3.05 -16.56
N ALA A 43 -17.60 -2.93 -17.87
CA ALA A 43 -17.01 -4.00 -18.65
C ALA A 43 -15.57 -4.27 -18.18
N VAL A 44 -15.17 -5.54 -18.15
CA VAL A 44 -13.84 -5.94 -17.66
C VAL A 44 -12.68 -5.31 -18.46
N GLU A 45 -12.93 -4.96 -19.72
CA GLU A 45 -11.95 -4.31 -20.60
C GLU A 45 -11.65 -2.85 -20.20
N GLU A 46 -12.60 -2.18 -19.56
CA GLU A 46 -12.49 -0.76 -19.14
C GLU A 46 -11.62 -0.58 -17.90
N ASN A 47 -11.41 -1.64 -17.12
CA ASN A 47 -10.64 -1.56 -15.89
C ASN A 47 -9.14 -1.34 -16.13
N GLU A 48 -8.56 -0.37 -15.42
CA GLU A 48 -7.13 -0.07 -15.42
C GLU A 48 -6.57 -0.09 -13.99
N LEU A 49 -5.30 -0.50 -13.89
CA LEU A 49 -4.51 -0.51 -12.67
C LEU A 49 -3.31 0.41 -12.83
N ASP A 50 -3.28 1.44 -11.98
CA ASP A 50 -2.18 2.38 -11.84
C ASP A 50 -1.50 2.24 -10.49
N VAL A 51 -0.17 2.21 -10.53
CA VAL A 51 0.68 2.06 -9.35
C VAL A 51 1.76 3.11 -9.39
N LEU A 52 1.80 3.96 -8.36
CA LEU A 52 2.67 5.12 -8.27
C LEU A 52 3.58 5.01 -7.05
N LEU A 53 4.89 5.06 -7.28
CA LEU A 53 5.88 5.26 -6.23
C LEU A 53 6.14 6.74 -6.06
N ARG A 54 6.19 7.22 -4.81
CA ARG A 54 6.63 8.59 -4.54
C ARG A 54 8.11 8.77 -4.90
N ASP A 55 8.94 7.86 -4.40
CA ASP A 55 10.38 7.84 -4.62
C ASP A 55 10.83 6.41 -4.95
N ASP A 56 11.63 6.26 -6.01
CA ASP A 56 12.19 4.97 -6.44
C ASP A 56 13.52 4.65 -5.75
N ARG A 57 14.06 5.59 -4.97
CA ARG A 57 15.35 5.49 -4.26
C ARG A 57 15.16 5.86 -2.81
N LEU A 58 15.48 4.92 -1.93
CA LEU A 58 15.23 5.02 -0.49
C LEU A 58 16.51 4.75 0.28
N ALA A 59 16.73 5.47 1.38
CA ALA A 59 17.71 5.08 2.38
C ALA A 59 17.13 3.97 3.30
N PRO A 60 17.98 3.13 3.91
CA PRO A 60 17.54 2.20 4.94
C PRO A 60 16.83 2.95 6.08
N GLY A 61 15.64 2.47 6.46
CA GLY A 61 14.78 3.10 7.46
C GLY A 61 13.76 4.10 6.91
N GLU A 62 13.81 4.44 5.62
CA GLU A 62 12.78 5.26 4.98
C GLU A 62 11.57 4.39 4.60
N ALA A 63 10.38 4.99 4.56
CA ALA A 63 9.16 4.30 4.17
C ALA A 63 9.06 4.21 2.63
N ILE A 64 8.52 3.08 2.17
CA ILE A 64 8.05 2.90 0.80
C ILE A 64 6.66 3.53 0.71
N ASP A 65 6.57 4.66 0.02
CA ASP A 65 5.31 5.36 -0.26
C ASP A 65 4.75 4.90 -1.62
N LEU A 66 3.66 4.13 -1.59
CA LEU A 66 3.02 3.53 -2.76
C LEU A 66 1.53 3.92 -2.85
N GLY A 67 1.14 4.50 -3.98
CA GLY A 67 -0.26 4.71 -4.34
C GLY A 67 -0.76 3.66 -5.33
N ILE A 68 -1.90 3.05 -5.04
CA ILE A 68 -2.58 2.10 -5.92
C ILE A 68 -3.96 2.65 -6.26
N PHE A 69 -4.23 2.75 -7.56
CA PHE A 69 -5.47 3.31 -8.09
C PHE A 69 -6.07 2.31 -9.06
N VAL A 70 -7.36 2.02 -8.88
CA VAL A 70 -8.12 1.18 -9.79
C VAL A 70 -9.22 2.03 -10.40
N SER A 71 -9.20 2.20 -11.72
CA SER A 71 -10.13 3.05 -12.46
C SER A 71 -10.96 2.21 -13.45
N GLY A 72 -11.99 2.83 -14.03
CA GLY A 72 -12.86 2.15 -15.01
C GLY A 72 -13.68 1.01 -14.41
N THR A 73 -13.93 1.02 -13.10
CA THR A 73 -14.65 -0.05 -12.39
C THR A 73 -16.17 0.09 -12.47
N GLY A 74 -16.66 1.26 -12.92
CA GLY A 74 -18.04 1.67 -12.73
C GLY A 74 -18.36 1.79 -11.24
N THR A 75 -19.59 1.45 -10.86
CA THR A 75 -19.98 1.36 -9.45
C THR A 75 -19.31 0.16 -8.80
N VAL A 76 -18.45 0.42 -7.81
CA VAL A 76 -17.79 -0.64 -7.04
C VAL A 76 -18.80 -1.28 -6.09
N ARG A 77 -18.92 -2.60 -6.17
CA ARG A 77 -19.79 -3.40 -5.29
C ARG A 77 -19.01 -3.94 -4.09
N GLU A 78 -17.82 -4.48 -4.34
CA GLU A 78 -16.94 -5.06 -3.33
C GLU A 78 -15.47 -4.80 -3.69
N ASN A 79 -14.61 -4.57 -2.70
CA ASN A 79 -13.17 -4.46 -2.88
C ASN A 79 -12.39 -4.97 -1.67
N GLU A 80 -11.29 -5.66 -1.91
CA GLU A 80 -10.37 -6.21 -0.91
C GLU A 80 -8.93 -5.85 -1.28
N LEU A 81 -8.14 -5.47 -0.28
CA LEU A 81 -6.69 -5.31 -0.39
C LEU A 81 -6.04 -6.36 0.51
N SER A 82 -5.07 -7.08 -0.03
CA SER A 82 -4.21 -7.99 0.69
C SER A 82 -2.77 -7.55 0.51
N VAL A 83 -2.03 -7.48 1.61
CA VAL A 83 -0.61 -7.15 1.59
C VAL A 83 0.12 -8.34 2.21
N PHE A 84 1.04 -8.91 1.45
CA PHE A 84 1.87 -10.02 1.86
C PHE A 84 3.29 -9.50 1.96
N TYR A 85 3.94 -9.69 3.08
CA TYR A 85 5.34 -9.37 3.24
C TYR A 85 6.02 -10.52 3.95
N ASP A 86 7.14 -10.93 3.38
CA ASP A 86 7.97 -12.00 3.91
C ASP A 86 9.42 -11.52 4.04
N GLY A 87 10.18 -12.30 4.79
CA GLY A 87 11.60 -12.04 5.00
C GLY A 87 11.86 -10.94 6.03
N THR A 88 12.94 -11.14 6.78
CA THR A 88 13.37 -10.20 7.81
C THR A 88 14.11 -9.00 7.24
N ASP A 89 14.43 -8.94 5.95
CA ASP A 89 15.59 -8.13 5.54
C ASP A 89 15.23 -6.73 5.04
N LEU A 90 14.03 -6.54 4.47
CA LEU A 90 13.62 -5.25 3.91
C LEU A 90 12.62 -4.50 4.80
N ILE A 91 11.54 -5.15 5.19
CA ILE A 91 10.38 -4.54 5.88
C ILE A 91 10.62 -4.50 7.38
N ASP A 92 10.29 -3.38 8.02
CA ASP A 92 10.26 -3.31 9.48
C ASP A 92 9.10 -4.13 10.01
N LEU A 93 9.46 -5.22 10.68
CA LEU A 93 8.50 -6.22 11.14
C LEU A 93 7.87 -5.85 12.48
N ASP A 94 8.45 -4.91 13.22
CA ASP A 94 7.96 -4.42 14.51
C ASP A 94 7.04 -3.21 14.31
N ASP A 95 7.31 -2.39 13.29
CA ASP A 95 6.46 -1.29 12.84
C ASP A 95 6.34 -1.29 11.31
N PRO A 96 5.47 -2.14 10.72
CA PRO A 96 5.36 -2.28 9.25
C PRO A 96 4.77 -1.07 8.54
N GLY A 97 4.17 -0.12 9.28
CA GLY A 97 3.63 1.11 8.74
C GLY A 97 2.10 1.10 8.58
N VAL A 98 1.62 1.87 7.60
CA VAL A 98 0.20 2.29 7.53
C VAL A 98 -0.35 2.08 6.12
N VAL A 99 -1.60 1.64 6.04
CA VAL A 99 -2.39 1.66 4.81
C VAL A 99 -3.60 2.58 4.95
N ARG A 100 -3.73 3.54 4.05
CA ARG A 100 -4.87 4.46 3.94
C ARG A 100 -5.74 4.07 2.75
N ARG A 101 -7.06 4.00 2.93
CA ARG A 101 -7.99 3.57 1.86
C ARG A 101 -9.17 4.53 1.68
N SER A 102 -9.63 4.75 0.44
CA SER A 102 -10.89 5.47 0.21
C SER A 102 -12.04 4.72 0.87
N LEU A 103 -12.91 5.46 1.58
CA LEU A 103 -14.18 4.93 2.03
C LEU A 103 -15.12 4.95 0.82
N ALA A 104 -15.65 3.79 0.42
CA ALA A 104 -16.76 3.76 -0.52
C ALA A 104 -17.88 4.61 0.07
N ALA A 105 -18.43 5.54 -0.72
CA ALA A 105 -19.55 6.35 -0.27
C ALA A 105 -20.71 5.41 0.02
N SER A 106 -21.07 5.25 1.30
CA SER A 106 -22.31 4.61 1.68
C SER A 106 -23.43 5.42 1.02
N SER A 107 -24.17 4.79 0.10
CA SER A 107 -25.40 5.33 -0.45
C SER A 107 -26.47 5.37 0.64
N SER A 108 -26.33 6.27 1.61
CA SER A 108 -27.38 6.60 2.58
C SER A 108 -28.31 7.61 1.91
N GLY A 109 -29.23 7.09 1.10
CA GLY A 109 -30.46 7.78 0.83
C GLY A 109 -31.33 7.80 2.09
N SER A 110 -31.31 8.90 2.83
CA SER A 110 -32.49 9.41 3.54
C SER A 110 -32.13 10.73 4.23
N ASN A 111 -32.75 11.82 3.76
CA ASN A 111 -32.92 13.02 4.57
C ASN A 111 -33.84 12.65 5.74
N ASP A 112 -33.29 12.43 6.93
CA ASP A 112 -34.05 12.71 8.14
C ASP A 112 -33.12 13.20 9.24
N ALA A 113 -33.49 14.35 9.79
CA ALA A 113 -32.74 15.05 10.81
C ALA A 113 -33.26 14.61 12.17
N THR A 114 -32.52 13.75 12.87
CA THR A 114 -32.72 13.54 14.30
C THR A 114 -31.47 13.00 14.98
N THR A 115 -30.99 13.84 15.90
CA THR A 115 -30.27 13.54 17.14
C THR A 115 -30.32 12.08 17.58
N ASP A 116 -29.19 11.41 17.76
CA ASP A 116 -28.52 11.24 19.06
C ASP A 116 -27.30 10.32 18.87
N GLY A 117 -26.29 10.45 19.73
CA GLY A 117 -25.00 9.76 19.61
C GLY A 117 -25.13 8.24 19.50
N GLY A 118 -24.86 7.71 18.31
CA GLY A 118 -24.89 6.29 17.99
C GLY A 118 -23.66 5.87 17.19
N ASP A 119 -22.89 4.99 17.80
CA ASP A 119 -21.91 4.09 17.17
C ASP A 119 -22.53 3.46 15.90
N GLY A 120 -22.00 3.75 14.71
CA GLY A 120 -22.74 3.38 13.49
C GLY A 120 -22.19 3.92 12.16
N GLY A 121 -20.92 3.67 11.85
CA GLY A 121 -20.44 3.68 10.47
C GLY A 121 -20.16 2.24 10.05
N SER A 122 -20.97 1.65 9.17
CA SER A 122 -20.80 0.27 8.68
C SER A 122 -19.44 0.06 7.99
N TRP A 123 -18.54 -0.71 8.61
CA TRP A 123 -17.40 -1.40 7.96
C TRP A 123 -17.81 -2.87 7.82
N PRO A 124 -17.68 -3.59 6.66
CA PRO A 124 -16.40 -4.16 6.17
C PRO A 124 -16.35 -4.37 4.62
N ARG A 125 -15.38 -5.08 3.98
CA ARG A 125 -15.41 -6.56 3.78
C ARG A 125 -14.06 -7.13 3.30
N SER A 126 -13.34 -7.78 4.21
CA SER A 126 -12.06 -8.49 4.08
C SER A 126 -10.85 -7.66 3.61
N VAL A 127 -9.89 -7.55 4.52
CA VAL A 127 -8.54 -7.07 4.28
C VAL A 127 -7.68 -8.10 4.97
N THR A 128 -6.91 -8.83 4.18
CA THR A 128 -6.11 -9.96 4.68
C THR A 128 -4.65 -9.55 4.65
N ASP A 129 -4.09 -9.27 5.84
CA ASP A 129 -2.64 -9.27 6.05
C ASP A 129 -2.27 -10.70 6.44
N ALA A 130 -1.78 -11.48 5.47
CA ALA A 130 -1.43 -12.88 5.72
C ALA A 130 0.02 -12.98 6.19
N ARG A 131 0.23 -12.64 7.46
CA ARG A 131 1.53 -12.80 8.12
C ARG A 131 1.67 -14.22 8.67
N ARG A 132 2.77 -14.91 8.34
CA ARG A 132 3.01 -16.29 8.81
C ARG A 132 3.46 -16.41 10.27
N ASP A 133 4.20 -15.46 10.86
CA ASP A 133 4.93 -15.75 12.13
C ASP A 133 5.21 -14.58 13.13
N HIS A 134 4.57 -13.39 13.06
CA HIS A 134 4.92 -12.26 13.97
C HIS A 134 3.75 -11.35 14.38
N ALA A 135 3.93 -10.57 15.47
CA ALA A 135 2.85 -9.93 16.25
C ALA A 135 2.34 -8.57 15.76
N ALA A 136 3.14 -7.78 15.04
CA ALA A 136 2.70 -6.48 14.52
C ALA A 136 2.02 -6.64 13.14
N SER A 137 1.06 -5.78 12.82
CA SER A 137 0.39 -5.74 11.50
C SER A 137 0.29 -4.30 11.02
N LEU A 138 0.05 -4.12 9.72
CA LEU A 138 -0.15 -2.79 9.15
C LEU A 138 -1.32 -2.06 9.81
N GLU A 139 -1.13 -0.78 10.14
CA GLU A 139 -2.19 0.05 10.69
C GLU A 139 -3.11 0.55 9.57
N TRP A 140 -4.43 0.42 9.73
CA TRP A 140 -5.39 0.78 8.70
C TRP A 140 -6.11 2.09 9.02
N LYS A 141 -6.05 3.06 8.10
CA LYS A 141 -6.68 4.38 8.27
C LYS A 141 -7.63 4.72 7.11
N PRO A 142 -8.70 5.47 7.36
CA PRO A 142 -9.52 6.02 6.29
C PRO A 142 -8.74 7.11 5.54
N LEU A 143 -8.90 7.14 4.22
CA LEU A 143 -8.47 8.23 3.35
C LEU A 143 -9.65 9.20 3.18
N GLY A 144 -9.51 10.41 3.71
CA GLY A 144 -10.52 11.45 3.54
C GLY A 144 -10.50 12.07 2.15
N GLY A 145 -11.65 12.58 1.68
CA GLY A 145 -11.71 13.52 0.56
C GLY A 145 -11.97 12.95 -0.84
N ASN A 146 -12.14 11.65 -1.02
CA ASN A 146 -12.43 11.08 -2.34
C ASN A 146 -13.95 10.97 -2.54
N GLY A 147 -14.54 11.93 -3.24
CA GLY A 147 -15.96 11.89 -3.68
C GLY A 147 -16.20 11.02 -4.93
N ARG A 148 -15.28 10.11 -5.25
CA ARG A 148 -15.37 9.16 -6.36
C ARG A 148 -15.39 7.75 -5.80
N ASP A 149 -16.25 6.90 -6.36
CA ASP A 149 -16.43 5.49 -5.95
C ASP A 149 -15.27 4.57 -6.38
N GLU A 150 -14.15 5.12 -6.84
CA GLU A 150 -13.00 4.36 -7.31
C GLU A 150 -12.11 3.89 -6.14
N PRO A 151 -11.62 2.63 -6.15
CA PRO A 151 -10.73 2.13 -5.11
C PRO A 151 -9.37 2.83 -5.16
N VAL A 152 -9.01 3.49 -4.06
CA VAL A 152 -7.72 4.15 -3.88
C VAL A 152 -7.07 3.69 -2.58
N TYR A 153 -5.81 3.25 -2.68
CA TYR A 153 -5.01 2.84 -1.54
C TYR A 153 -3.68 3.60 -1.53
N LEU A 154 -3.33 4.16 -0.39
CA LEU A 154 -2.01 4.76 -0.14
C LEU A 154 -1.33 3.95 0.96
N LEU A 155 -0.23 3.30 0.62
CA LEU A 155 0.55 2.47 1.53
C LEU A 155 1.84 3.22 1.89
N GLU A 156 2.15 3.26 3.18
CA GLU A 156 3.36 3.79 3.76
C GLU A 156 4.01 2.61 4.51
N ILE A 157 4.92 1.89 3.85
CA ILE A 157 5.50 0.65 4.36
C ILE A 157 6.92 0.93 4.88
N ASN A 158 7.13 0.78 6.17
CA ASN A 158 8.43 1.09 6.78
C ASN A 158 9.48 0.04 6.40
N THR A 159 10.67 0.50 6.00
CA THR A 159 11.83 -0.38 5.81
C THR A 159 12.70 -0.43 7.06
N ARG A 160 13.49 -1.48 7.22
CA ARG A 160 14.42 -1.60 8.34
C ARG A 160 15.55 -0.60 8.22
N THR A 161 15.98 -0.07 9.36
CA THR A 161 17.16 0.82 9.46
C THR A 161 18.46 0.18 8.98
N ASN A 162 18.54 -1.15 8.95
CA ASN A 162 19.66 -1.93 8.44
C ASN A 162 19.32 -2.72 7.16
N ALA A 163 18.27 -2.32 6.43
CA ALA A 163 17.89 -2.97 5.18
C ALA A 163 19.09 -3.05 4.21
N PRO A 164 19.37 -4.24 3.62
CA PRO A 164 20.47 -4.37 2.68
C PRO A 164 20.31 -3.43 1.48
N PRO A 165 21.40 -2.84 0.98
CA PRO A 165 21.33 -2.09 -0.27
C PRO A 165 21.04 -3.03 -1.43
N GLY A 166 20.11 -2.65 -2.30
CA GLY A 166 19.63 -3.55 -3.34
C GLY A 166 18.48 -2.95 -4.15
N ARG A 167 18.07 -3.70 -5.18
CA ARG A 167 16.83 -3.42 -5.92
C ARG A 167 15.79 -4.44 -5.48
N TYR A 168 14.60 -3.96 -5.19
CA TYR A 168 13.50 -4.76 -4.69
C TYR A 168 12.29 -4.55 -5.60
N ALA A 169 11.76 -5.64 -6.15
CA ALA A 169 10.53 -5.66 -6.90
C ALA A 169 9.35 -5.74 -5.93
N ILE A 170 8.28 -4.99 -6.22
CA ILE A 170 7.05 -4.97 -5.43
C ILE A 170 5.91 -5.34 -6.38
N PRO A 171 5.60 -6.62 -6.58
CA PRO A 171 4.46 -7.00 -7.41
C PRO A 171 3.14 -6.50 -6.81
N VAL A 172 2.34 -5.89 -7.67
CA VAL A 172 0.97 -5.45 -7.39
C VAL A 172 0.05 -6.11 -8.41
N VAL A 173 -0.79 -7.00 -7.93
CA VAL A 173 -1.72 -7.78 -8.75
C VAL A 173 -3.14 -7.31 -8.46
N CYS A 174 -3.85 -6.85 -9.48
CA CYS A 174 -5.27 -6.55 -9.38
C CYS A 174 -6.10 -7.61 -10.11
N THR A 175 -7.05 -8.21 -9.40
CA THR A 175 -8.08 -9.08 -9.97
C THR A 175 -9.41 -8.32 -9.99
N TYR A 176 -9.90 -8.01 -11.19
CA TYR A 176 -11.20 -7.38 -11.40
C TYR A 176 -12.25 -8.39 -11.86
N ARG A 177 -13.47 -8.28 -11.32
CA ARG A 177 -14.63 -9.08 -11.70
C ARG A 177 -15.80 -8.17 -12.09
N SER A 178 -16.47 -8.49 -13.19
CA SER A 178 -17.79 -7.95 -13.52
C SER A 178 -18.69 -9.00 -14.14
N GLU A 179 -19.91 -8.63 -14.54
CA GLU A 179 -20.85 -9.52 -15.22
C GLU A 179 -20.30 -10.06 -16.54
N SER A 180 -19.38 -9.31 -17.17
CA SER A 180 -18.72 -9.70 -18.43
C SER A 180 -17.55 -10.67 -18.25
N GLY A 181 -17.08 -10.92 -17.03
CA GLY A 181 -16.01 -11.89 -16.76
C GLY A 181 -15.05 -11.50 -15.61
N ILE A 182 -13.84 -12.05 -15.67
CA ILE A 182 -12.74 -11.79 -14.72
C ILE A 182 -11.49 -11.40 -15.50
N ARG A 183 -10.74 -10.39 -15.03
CA ARG A 183 -9.42 -10.01 -15.55
C ARG A 183 -8.44 -9.82 -14.43
N GLN A 184 -7.20 -10.16 -14.72
CA GLN A 184 -6.07 -9.93 -13.83
C GLN A 184 -5.07 -9.01 -14.54
N VAL A 185 -4.58 -8.00 -13.81
CA VAL A 185 -3.56 -7.07 -14.27
C VAL A 185 -2.47 -7.02 -13.23
N GLU A 186 -1.21 -7.11 -13.66
CA GLU A 186 -0.05 -7.07 -12.79
C GLU A 186 0.84 -5.87 -13.12
N ARG A 187 1.35 -5.20 -12.08
CA ARG A 187 2.34 -4.14 -12.15
C ARG A 187 3.46 -4.46 -11.18
N VAL A 188 4.72 -4.32 -11.60
CA VAL A 188 5.88 -4.64 -10.76
C VAL A 188 6.79 -3.40 -10.63
N PRO A 189 6.40 -2.38 -9.87
CA PRO A 189 7.30 -1.30 -9.51
C PRO A 189 8.56 -1.83 -8.83
N THR A 190 9.67 -1.10 -8.99
CA THR A 190 10.97 -1.45 -8.40
C THR A 190 11.49 -0.28 -7.61
N ILE A 191 11.91 -0.53 -6.37
CA ILE A 191 12.61 0.43 -5.52
C ILE A 191 14.10 0.06 -5.42
N ARG A 192 14.94 1.05 -5.12
CA ARG A 192 16.37 0.86 -4.82
C ARG A 192 16.70 1.39 -3.43
N VAL A 193 17.12 0.49 -2.55
CA VAL A 193 17.71 0.86 -1.26
C VAL A 193 19.18 1.22 -1.48
N VAL A 194 19.56 2.44 -1.12
CA VAL A 194 20.94 2.92 -1.24
C VAL A 194 21.78 2.54 -0.03
N GLY A 195 23.09 2.38 -0.22
CA GLY A 195 23.98 2.08 0.89
C GLY A 195 24.20 3.29 1.80
N TRP A 196 24.49 3.04 3.09
CA TRP A 196 24.92 4.09 4.04
C TRP A 196 26.07 4.94 3.48
N ARG A 197 27.04 4.33 2.78
CA ARG A 197 28.17 5.07 2.19
C ARG A 197 27.73 6.05 1.11
N GLU A 198 26.72 5.71 0.31
CA GLU A 198 26.17 6.61 -0.71
C GLU A 198 25.39 7.77 -0.06
N ARG A 199 24.69 7.51 1.07
CA ARG A 199 23.97 8.52 1.85
C ARG A 199 24.90 9.58 2.46
N TRP A 200 26.06 9.16 3.00
CA TRP A 200 26.97 10.07 3.71
C TRP A 200 28.12 10.59 2.85
N GLY A 201 28.31 10.07 1.63
CA GLY A 201 29.41 10.46 0.75
C GLY A 201 29.53 11.98 0.56
N THR A 202 28.40 12.66 0.38
CA THR A 202 28.37 14.12 0.19
C THR A 202 28.71 14.90 1.46
N TRP A 203 28.25 14.44 2.62
CA TRP A 203 28.52 15.08 3.91
C TRP A 203 29.96 14.87 4.36
N ILE A 204 30.49 13.66 4.18
CA ILE A 204 31.88 13.33 4.49
C ILE A 204 32.82 14.11 3.56
N ALA A 205 32.52 14.19 2.26
CA ALA A 205 33.31 14.98 1.32
C ALA A 205 33.33 16.47 1.69
N ARG A 206 32.16 17.05 2.04
CA ARG A 206 32.07 18.44 2.52
C ARG A 206 32.83 18.66 3.83
N GLY A 207 32.73 17.73 4.77
CA GLY A 207 33.48 17.75 6.03
C GLY A 207 35.00 17.68 5.82
N ALA A 208 35.47 16.84 4.89
CA ALA A 208 36.88 16.74 4.54
C ALA A 208 37.43 18.03 3.92
N ILE A 209 36.66 18.68 3.04
CA ILE A 209 37.03 19.99 2.47
C ILE A 209 37.12 21.05 3.57
N GLY A 210 36.13 21.11 4.46
CA GLY A 210 36.13 22.05 5.58
C GLY A 210 37.33 21.83 6.50
N LEU A 211 37.62 20.57 6.86
CA LEU A 211 38.78 20.22 7.68
C LEU A 211 40.11 20.59 7.01
N ALA A 212 40.26 20.32 5.70
CA ALA A 212 41.45 20.70 4.96
C ALA A 212 41.67 22.22 4.96
N LEU A 213 40.60 23.00 4.85
CA LEU A 213 40.65 24.46 4.89
C LEU A 213 41.05 24.98 6.28
N VAL A 214 40.49 24.40 7.35
CA VAL A 214 40.87 24.73 8.74
C VAL A 214 42.34 24.40 9.00
N VAL A 215 42.81 23.23 8.56
CA VAL A 215 44.23 22.83 8.69
C VAL A 215 45.13 23.79 7.91
N ALA A 216 44.77 24.15 6.68
CA ALA A 216 45.55 25.10 5.88
C ALA A 216 45.66 26.48 6.56
N VAL A 217 44.56 26.99 7.13
CA VAL A 217 44.56 28.26 7.89
C VAL A 217 45.42 28.15 9.16
N ALA A 218 45.29 27.05 9.91
CA ALA A 218 46.09 26.84 11.11
C ALA A 218 47.59 26.79 10.81
N VAL A 219 47.98 26.07 9.75
CA VAL A 219 49.37 26.02 9.29
C VAL A 219 49.85 27.41 8.88
N LEU A 220 49.06 28.14 8.09
CA LEU A 220 49.40 29.51 7.67
C LEU A 220 49.58 30.44 8.88
N PHE A 221 48.72 30.33 9.89
CA PHE A 221 48.80 31.12 11.13
C PHE A 221 50.08 30.84 11.93
N VAL A 222 50.47 29.55 12.03
CA VAL A 222 51.73 29.15 12.68
C VAL A 222 52.96 29.67 11.94
N TYR A 223 52.92 29.73 10.60
CA TYR A 223 54.04 30.25 9.80
C TYR A 223 54.08 31.79 9.72
N LEU A 224 52.96 32.48 9.92
CA LEU A 224 52.87 33.96 9.85
C LEU A 224 53.08 34.67 11.20
N LEU A 225 53.00 33.96 12.34
CA LEU A 225 53.46 34.47 13.63
C LEU A 225 54.86 33.90 13.95
N PRO A 226 55.95 34.54 13.51
CA PRO A 226 57.25 34.29 14.11
C PRO A 226 57.20 34.84 15.55
N ILE A 227 57.50 33.97 16.52
CA ILE A 227 57.82 34.37 17.91
C ILE A 227 59.14 35.12 17.90
#